data_AF-A0A3B8QWP0-F1
#
_entry.id   AF-A0A3B8QWP0-F1
#
_cell.length_a   1.000
_cell.length_b   1.000
_cell.length_c   1.000
_cell.angle_alpha   90.00
_cell.angle_beta   90.00
_cell.angle_gamma   90.00
#
_symmetry.space_group_name_H-M   'P 1'
#
loop_
_entity.id
_entity.type
_entity.pdbx_description
1 polymer ?
#
loop_
_entity_poly.entity_id
_entity_poly.type
_entity_poly.pdbx_seq_one_letter_code
_entity_poly.pdbx_strand_id
1 'polypeptide(L)' 'MGMSSYVLRSEEWFADEVSKYIGECEEITELQDRLVINRSFHLLAHMSDEEKTEVMSDHWNEYWSQKGETK' A
#
# COMPACT_ATOMS: atom_id res chain seq x y z
N MET A 1 23.12 -3.70 -9.85
CA MET A 1 22.93 -4.04 -8.43
C MET A 1 21.53 -4.61 -8.32
N GLY A 2 21.39 -5.91 -8.07
CA GLY A 2 20.08 -6.54 -7.99
C GLY A 2 19.41 -6.09 -6.71
N MET A 3 18.29 -5.35 -6.82
CA MET A 3 17.38 -5.20 -5.69
C MET A 3 17.07 -6.61 -5.20
N SER A 4 17.35 -6.86 -3.92
CA SER A 4 17.19 -8.19 -3.34
C SER A 4 15.77 -8.66 -3.65
N SER A 5 15.60 -9.86 -4.20
CA SER A 5 14.28 -10.44 -4.52
C SER A 5 13.31 -10.44 -3.33
N TYR A 6 13.85 -10.27 -2.12
CA TYR A 6 13.11 -10.07 -0.89
C TYR A 6 12.36 -8.72 -0.82
N VAL A 7 12.97 -7.65 -1.32
CA VAL A 7 12.39 -6.29 -1.32
C VAL A 7 11.22 -6.22 -2.30
N LEU A 8 11.44 -6.66 -3.54
CA LEU A 8 10.37 -6.79 -4.55
C LEU A 8 9.17 -7.59 -4.03
N ARG A 9 9.42 -8.74 -3.40
CA ARG A 9 8.36 -9.57 -2.83
C ARG A 9 7.66 -8.89 -1.64
N SER A 10 8.39 -8.07 -0.87
CA SER A 10 7.83 -7.30 0.25
C SER A 10 6.94 -6.17 -0.23
N GLU A 11 7.33 -5.48 -1.32
CA GLU A 11 6.51 -4.45 -1.97
C GLU A 11 5.26 -5.06 -2.61
N GLU A 12 5.38 -6.20 -3.30
CA GLU A 12 4.22 -6.93 -3.84
C GLU A 12 3.24 -7.35 -2.73
N TRP A 13 3.76 -7.82 -1.59
CA TRP A 13 2.91 -8.17 -0.44
C TRP A 13 2.25 -6.95 0.20
N PHE A 14 2.95 -5.82 0.24
CA PHE A 14 2.37 -4.57 0.70
C PHE A 14 1.23 -4.13 -0.22
N ALA A 15 1.44 -4.14 -1.54
CA ALA A 15 0.43 -3.80 -2.52
C ALA A 15 -0.79 -4.73 -2.46
N ASP A 16 -0.60 -6.03 -2.26
CA ASP A 16 -1.69 -7.02 -2.11
C ASP A 16 -2.51 -6.78 -0.83
N GLU A 17 -1.85 -6.49 0.30
CA GLU A 17 -2.52 -6.10 1.55
C GLU A 17 -3.30 -4.79 1.39
N VAL A 18 -2.67 -3.76 0.81
CA VAL A 18 -3.32 -2.48 0.52
C VAL A 18 -4.55 -2.72 -0.35
N SER A 19 -4.42 -3.48 -1.45
CA SER A 19 -5.52 -3.77 -2.37
C SER A 19 -6.65 -4.61 -1.74
N LYS A 20 -6.38 -5.40 -0.70
CA LYS A 20 -7.41 -6.13 0.05
C LYS A 20 -8.20 -5.21 0.97
N TYR A 21 -7.52 -4.33 1.69
CA TYR A 21 -8.16 -3.46 2.68
C TYR A 21 -8.75 -2.20 2.07
N ILE A 22 -8.19 -1.68 0.99
CA ILE A 22 -8.66 -0.47 0.31
C ILE A 22 -10.11 -0.56 -0.17
N GLY A 23 -10.58 -1.77 -0.50
CA GLY A 23 -11.97 -2.00 -0.87
C GLY A 23 -12.93 -1.97 0.31
N GLU A 24 -12.43 -2.22 1.53
CA GLU A 24 -13.20 -2.21 2.78
C GLU A 24 -13.10 -0.87 3.53
N CYS A 25 -12.10 -0.03 3.23
CA CYS A 25 -11.89 1.27 3.83
C CYS A 25 -12.61 2.37 3.04
N GLU A 26 -13.26 3.32 3.71
CA GLU A 26 -13.88 4.48 3.07
C GLU A 26 -12.91 5.68 3.03
N GLU A 27 -11.99 5.76 3.98
CA GLU A 27 -10.96 6.81 4.06
C GLU A 27 -9.52 6.26 4.04
N ILE A 28 -8.60 7.05 3.46
CA ILE A 28 -7.16 6.71 3.40
C ILE A 28 -6.54 6.56 4.79
N THR A 29 -7.06 7.27 5.79
CA THR A 29 -6.66 7.15 7.21
C THR A 29 -7.04 5.80 7.80
N GLU A 30 -8.17 5.21 7.42
CA GLU A 30 -8.53 3.85 7.85
C GLU A 30 -7.62 2.81 7.22
N LEU A 31 -7.28 2.99 5.93
CA LEU A 31 -6.30 2.14 5.27
C LEU A 31 -4.95 2.23 5.99
N GLN A 32 -4.49 3.44 6.31
CA GLN A 32 -3.24 3.65 7.04
C GLN A 32 -3.26 2.93 8.38
N ASP A 33 -4.31 3.08 9.18
CA ASP A 33 -4.44 2.43 10.48
C ASP A 33 -4.42 0.89 10.36
N ARG A 34 -5.12 0.33 9.37
CA ARG A 34 -5.09 -1.10 9.05
C ARG A 34 -3.70 -1.61 8.67
N LEU A 35 -2.96 -0.84 7.88
CA LEU A 35 -1.58 -1.17 7.50
C LEU A 35 -0.60 -1.04 8.67
N VAL A 36 -0.84 -0.10 9.60
CA VAL A 36 -0.09 -0.01 10.86
C VAL A 36 -0.38 -1.24 11.74
N ILE A 37 -1.66 -1.61 11.89
CA ILE A 37 -2.09 -2.75 12.70
C ILE A 37 -1.53 -4.07 12.15
N ASN A 38 -1.59 -4.28 10.83
CA ASN A 38 -1.04 -5.47 10.17
C ASN A 38 0.50 -5.46 10.10
N ARG A 39 1.14 -4.39 10.57
CA ARG A 39 2.60 -4.17 10.45
C ARG A 39 3.09 -4.24 9.00
N SER A 40 2.24 -3.91 8.04
CA SER A 40 2.56 -3.93 6.61
C SER A 40 3.66 -2.90 6.28
N PHE A 41 3.76 -1.80 7.04
CA PHE A 41 4.88 -0.85 6.94
C PHE A 41 6.26 -1.46 7.25
N HIS A 42 6.33 -2.61 7.93
CA HIS A 42 7.58 -3.34 8.13
C HIS A 42 8.11 -3.95 6.82
N LEU A 43 7.24 -4.26 5.86
CA LEU A 43 7.63 -4.72 4.52
C LEU A 43 8.34 -3.60 3.75
N LEU A 44 7.90 -2.36 3.96
CA LEU A 44 8.53 -1.15 3.45
C LEU A 44 9.59 -0.59 4.40
N ALA A 45 10.15 -1.37 5.34
CA ALA A 45 11.14 -0.86 6.30
C ALA A 45 12.43 -0.31 5.65
N HIS A 46 12.66 -0.64 4.38
CA HIS A 46 13.76 -0.10 3.57
C HIS A 46 13.47 1.31 3.02
N MET A 47 12.21 1.74 3.03
CA MET A 47 11.74 3.06 2.62
C MET A 47 11.51 3.98 3.83
N SER A 48 11.61 5.29 3.60
CA SER A 48 11.26 6.30 4.59
C SER A 48 9.75 6.36 4.84
N ASP A 49 9.35 6.94 5.98
CA ASP A 49 7.93 7.11 6.33
C ASP A 49 7.17 8.01 5.34
N GLU A 50 7.87 8.97 4.72
CA GLU A 50 7.35 9.79 3.63
C GLU A 50 7.07 8.93 2.39
N GLU A 51 8.04 8.13 1.93
CA GLU A 51 7.89 7.25 0.76
C GLU A 51 6.77 6.22 0.96
N LYS A 52 6.66 5.63 2.15
CA LYS A 52 5.57 4.72 2.50
C LYS A 52 4.19 5.38 2.37
N THR A 53 4.10 6.64 2.78
CA THR A 53 2.86 7.41 2.70
C THR A 53 2.52 7.75 1.25
N GLU A 54 3.52 8.09 0.44
CA GLU A 54 3.34 8.32 -1.00
C GLU A 54 2.89 7.05 -1.71
N VAL A 55 3.54 5.90 -1.49
CA VAL A 55 3.16 4.60 -2.07
C VAL A 55 1.74 4.22 -1.67
N MET A 56 1.37 4.42 -0.40
CA MET A 56 0.02 4.16 0.08
C MET A 56 -1.01 5.08 -0.60
N SER A 57 -0.72 6.37 -0.72
CA SER A 57 -1.60 7.36 -1.34
C SER A 57 -1.75 7.16 -2.85
N ASP A 58 -0.69 6.70 -3.50
CA ASP A 58 -0.68 6.36 -4.93
C ASP A 58 -1.54 5.12 -5.19
N HIS A 59 -1.32 4.03 -4.44
CA HIS A 59 -2.21 2.86 -4.49
C HIS A 59 -3.66 3.21 -4.15
N TRP A 60 -3.87 4.14 -3.22
CA TRP A 60 -5.20 4.63 -2.88
C TRP A 60 -5.88 5.32 -4.05
N ASN A 61 -5.22 6.32 -4.63
CA ASN A 61 -5.73 7.03 -5.78
C ASN A 61 -5.93 6.10 -6.97
N GLU A 62 -4.98 5.21 -7.26
CA GLU A 62 -5.04 4.31 -8.40
C GLU A 62 -6.26 3.39 -8.31
N TYR A 63 -6.51 2.77 -7.15
CA TYR A 63 -7.66 1.89 -6.96
C TYR A 63 -9.00 2.63 -7.08
N TRP A 64 -9.13 3.77 -6.40
CA TRP A 64 -10.39 4.54 -6.44
C TRP A 64 -10.62 5.23 -7.78
N SER A 65 -9.55 5.64 -8.46
CA SER A 65 -9.61 6.15 -9.84
C SER A 65 -10.06 5.05 -10.80
N GLN A 66 -9.45 3.86 -10.76
CA GLN A 66 -9.87 2.73 -11.59
C GLN A 66 -11.31 2.27 -11.28
N LYS A 67 -11.70 2.23 -10.01
CA LYS A 67 -13.07 1.88 -9.59
C LYS A 67 -14.08 2.91 -10.09
N GLY A 68 -13.70 4.19 -10.13
CA GLY A 68 -14.52 5.29 -10.65
C GLY A 68 -14.70 5.28 -12.17
N GLU A 69 -13.79 4.65 -12.93
CA GLU A 69 -13.85 4.53 -14.39
C GLU A 69 -14.71 3.36 -14.90
N THR A 70 -15.24 2.50 -14.02
CA THR A 70 -16.22 1.48 -14.43
C THR A 70 -17.60 2.12 -14.55
N LYS A 71 -17.86 2.78 -15.68
CA LYS A 71 -19.16 3.35 -16.06
C LYS A 71 -19.69 2.73 -17.34
#